data_AF-A0A8S3I2C9-F1
#
_entry.id   AF-A0A8S3I2C9-F1
#
_cell.length_a   1.000
_cell.length_b   1.000
_cell.length_c   1.000
_cell.angle_alpha   90.00
_cell.angle_beta   90.00
_cell.angle_gamma   90.00
#
_symmetry.space_group_name_H-M   'P 1'
#
loop_
_entity.id
_entity.type
_entity.pdbx_description
1 polymer ?
#
loop_
_entity_poly.entity_id
_entity_poly.type
_entity_poly.pdbx_seq_one_letter_code
_entity_poly.pdbx_strand_id
1 'polypeptide(L)'
;STLDGRAIVFCETKKEADELSVSHDIKAEAHVLHGDIPQDKRELVLRKFREGKYRLLITTDVAARGLDIPEVDLVIVTAPPKDVESYIHRSGRTGRAGAQGKCICLYKSTQMRDLRRVEIEAVNINFLVHIF
;
A
#
# COMPACT_ATOMS: atom_id res chain seq x y z
N SER A 1 -4.16 -11.48 21.54
CA SER A 1 -3.66 -11.28 20.17
C SER A 1 -3.08 -9.88 20.10
N THR A 2 -1.76 -9.76 20.16
CA THR A 2 -1.11 -8.45 20.01
C THR A 2 -1.27 -7.97 18.56
N LEU A 3 -1.82 -6.77 18.40
CA LEU A 3 -2.09 -6.08 17.13
C LEU A 3 -0.79 -5.61 16.44
N ASP A 4 0.28 -6.40 16.39
CA ASP A 4 1.61 -5.91 15.97
C ASP A 4 1.84 -5.80 14.45
N GLY A 5 0.81 -6.06 13.65
CA GLY A 5 0.91 -6.02 12.19
C GLY A 5 1.05 -4.59 11.65
N ARG A 6 1.89 -4.42 10.63
CA ARG A 6 1.98 -3.20 9.82
C ARG A 6 1.36 -3.39 8.46
N ALA A 7 0.82 -2.31 7.91
CA ALA A 7 0.26 -2.29 6.57
C ALA A 7 0.75 -1.09 5.76
N ILE A 8 0.82 -1.29 4.45
CA ILE A 8 1.03 -0.23 3.45
C ILE A 8 -0.19 -0.15 2.55
N VAL A 9 -0.72 1.05 2.35
CA VAL A 9 -1.77 1.34 1.37
C VAL A 9 -1.16 2.12 0.21
N PHE A 10 -1.25 1.58 -1.00
CA PHE A 10 -0.87 2.25 -2.23
C PHE A 10 -2.09 2.90 -2.88
N CYS A 11 -2.06 4.23 -2.97
CA CYS A 11 -3.06 5.07 -3.62
C CYS A 11 -2.63 5.49 -5.03
N GLU A 12 -3.59 5.72 -5.92
CA GLU A 12 -3.30 6.21 -7.28
C GLU A 12 -2.89 7.70 -7.26
N THR A 13 -3.47 8.47 -6.33
CA THR A 13 -3.29 9.92 -6.29
C THR A 13 -2.87 10.42 -4.91
N LYS A 14 -2.18 11.57 -4.89
CA LYS A 14 -1.79 12.25 -3.64
C LYS A 14 -3.02 12.65 -2.82
N LYS A 15 -4.04 13.19 -3.52
CA LYS A 15 -5.32 13.59 -2.95
C LYS A 15 -6.01 12.43 -2.23
N GLU A 16 -6.07 11.26 -2.87
CA GLU A 16 -6.63 10.06 -2.25
C GLU A 16 -5.85 9.65 -1.00
N ALA A 17 -4.52 9.71 -1.05
CA ALA A 17 -3.68 9.42 0.11
C ALA A 17 -3.95 10.37 1.28
N ASP A 18 -4.08 11.67 1.01
CA ASP A 18 -4.41 12.69 2.01
C ASP A 18 -5.81 12.46 2.60
N GLU A 19 -6.83 12.27 1.75
CA GLU A 19 -8.21 12.01 2.16
C GLU A 19 -8.34 10.76 3.04
N LEU A 20 -7.64 9.68 2.66
CA LEU A 20 -7.65 8.44 3.43
C LEU A 20 -7.01 8.62 4.81
N SER A 21 -5.93 9.41 4.89
CA SER A 21 -5.17 9.60 6.14
C SER A 21 -5.94 10.29 7.26
N VAL A 22 -6.96 11.07 6.90
CA VAL A 22 -7.81 11.80 7.87
C VAL A 22 -9.09 11.05 8.22
N SER A 23 -9.31 9.86 7.64
CA SER A 23 -10.46 9.01 7.95
C SER A 23 -10.49 8.64 9.44
N HIS A 24 -11.68 8.73 10.05
CA HIS A 24 -11.84 8.57 11.50
C HIS A 24 -11.28 7.25 12.03
N ASP A 25 -11.45 6.17 11.25
CA ASP A 25 -11.12 4.81 11.68
C ASP A 25 -9.61 4.53 11.71
N ILE A 26 -8.82 5.26 10.92
CA ILE A 26 -7.39 4.96 10.72
C ILE A 26 -6.46 6.12 11.02
N LYS A 27 -6.97 7.37 11.13
CA LYS A 27 -6.15 8.58 11.30
C LYS A 27 -5.18 8.57 12.50
N ALA A 28 -5.48 7.79 13.54
CA ALA A 28 -4.59 7.68 14.71
C ALA A 28 -3.30 6.90 14.40
N GLU A 29 -3.34 6.02 13.40
CA GLU A 29 -2.27 5.10 13.02
C GLU A 29 -1.74 5.35 11.60
N ALA A 30 -2.37 6.25 10.84
CA ALA A 30 -2.07 6.53 9.44
C ALA A 30 -1.10 7.69 9.27
N HIS A 31 -0.06 7.48 8.46
CA HIS A 31 0.82 8.57 7.99
C HIS A 31 1.01 8.50 6.48
N VAL A 32 1.06 9.67 5.83
CA VAL A 32 1.13 9.80 4.38
C VAL A 32 2.55 9.99 3.88
N LEU A 33 2.83 9.43 2.71
CA LEU A 33 4.05 9.61 1.95
C LEU A 33 3.71 9.83 0.46
N HIS A 34 3.79 11.07 -0.03
CA HIS A 34 3.60 11.36 -1.45
C HIS A 34 4.58 12.45 -1.94
N GLY A 35 4.63 12.70 -3.24
CA GLY A 35 5.64 13.57 -3.87
C GLY A 35 5.67 15.03 -3.40
N ASP A 36 4.57 15.55 -2.83
CA ASP A 36 4.55 16.93 -2.28
C ASP A 36 5.09 17.02 -0.85
N ILE A 37 5.45 15.88 -0.22
CA ILE A 37 6.08 15.87 1.10
C ILE A 37 7.59 16.09 0.92
N PRO A 38 8.18 17.09 1.59
CA PRO A 38 9.62 17.31 1.62
C PRO A 38 10.42 16.06 1.99
N GLN A 39 11.61 15.89 1.40
CA GLN A 39 12.43 14.68 1.54
C GLN A 39 12.77 14.35 2.99
N ASP A 40 13.14 15.35 3.79
CA ASP A 40 13.43 15.23 5.23
C ASP A 40 12.23 14.68 6.01
N LYS A 41 11.02 15.14 5.67
CA LYS A 41 9.77 14.63 6.25
C LYS A 41 9.46 13.21 5.78
N ARG A 42 9.72 12.86 4.52
CA ARG A 42 9.55 11.48 4.00
C ARG A 42 10.44 10.50 4.76
N GLU A 43 11.70 10.87 5.00
CA GLU A 43 12.66 10.06 5.78
C GLU A 43 12.24 9.90 7.24
N LEU A 44 11.76 10.97 7.87
CA LEU A 44 11.23 10.93 9.23
C LEU A 44 10.01 9.99 9.35
N VAL A 45 9.08 10.06 8.39
CA VAL A 45 7.91 9.17 8.32
C VAL A 45 8.37 7.71 8.18
N LEU A 46 9.28 7.40 7.26
CA LEU A 46 9.73 6.01 7.13
C LEU A 46 10.48 5.51 8.37
N ARG A 47 11.30 6.35 9.00
CA ARG A 47 11.99 5.99 10.23
C ARG A 47 11.00 5.63 11.35
N LYS A 48 10.00 6.47 11.61
CA LYS A 48 8.99 6.21 12.64
C LYS A 48 8.14 4.96 12.33
N PHE A 49 7.87 4.71 11.05
CA PHE A 49 7.18 3.50 10.62
C PHE A 49 7.99 2.23 10.91
N ARG A 50 9.31 2.24 10.62
CA ARG A 50 10.23 1.15 10.96
C ARG A 50 10.31 0.90 12.47
N GLU A 51 10.34 1.97 13.26
CA GLU A 51 10.32 1.94 14.72
C GLU A 51 8.97 1.50 15.32
N GLY A 52 7.94 1.28 14.49
CA GLY A 52 6.61 0.85 14.94
C GLY A 52 5.84 1.92 15.72
N LYS A 53 6.15 3.21 15.51
CA LYS A 53 5.43 4.32 16.15
C LYS A 53 3.99 4.45 15.68
N TYR A 54 3.69 3.88 14.53
CA TYR A 54 2.37 3.75 13.94
C TYR A 54 2.38 2.58 12.96
N ARG A 55 1.19 2.09 12.63
CA ARG A 55 1.02 0.82 11.93
C ARG A 55 0.61 0.94 10.46
N LEU A 56 0.17 2.12 10.01
CA LEU A 56 -0.33 2.31 8.66
C LEU A 56 0.44 3.40 7.91
N LEU A 57 1.06 3.00 6.80
CA LEU A 57 1.68 3.92 5.83
C LEU A 57 0.80 4.01 4.58
N ILE A 58 0.40 5.21 4.21
CA ILE A 58 -0.36 5.48 2.99
C ILE A 58 0.56 6.19 2.00
N THR A 59 0.72 5.65 0.79
CA THR A 59 1.71 6.17 -0.16
C THR A 59 1.24 6.13 -1.61
N THR A 60 1.90 6.91 -2.47
CA THR A 60 1.84 6.77 -3.94
C THR A 60 3.12 6.13 -4.47
N ASP A 61 3.12 5.55 -5.67
CA ASP A 61 4.34 4.91 -6.23
C ASP A 61 5.48 5.90 -6.44
N VAL A 62 5.15 7.12 -6.86
CA VAL A 62 6.12 8.18 -7.13
C VAL A 62 6.96 8.46 -5.87
N ALA A 63 6.32 8.39 -4.71
CA ALA A 63 6.97 8.68 -3.45
C ALA A 63 7.62 7.45 -2.81
N ALA A 64 7.40 6.25 -3.34
CA ALA A 64 8.15 5.07 -2.95
C ALA A 64 9.52 4.95 -3.65
N ARG A 65 9.68 5.59 -4.82
CA ARG A 65 10.94 5.54 -5.57
C ARG A 65 12.08 6.23 -4.82
N GLY A 66 13.21 5.53 -4.73
CA GLY A 66 14.42 6.00 -4.05
C GLY A 66 14.36 5.94 -2.52
N LEU A 67 13.28 5.41 -1.93
CA LEU A 67 13.18 5.20 -0.50
C LEU A 67 13.18 3.71 -0.15
N ASP A 68 13.91 3.36 0.91
CA ASP A 68 13.85 2.03 1.51
C ASP A 68 12.55 1.90 2.34
N ILE A 69 11.50 1.44 1.67
CA ILE A 69 10.20 1.12 2.27
C ILE A 69 10.29 -0.27 2.93
N PRO A 70 10.02 -0.37 4.24
CA PRO A 70 10.12 -1.62 4.95
C PRO A 70 9.06 -2.63 4.52
N GLU A 71 9.38 -3.90 4.73
CA GLU A 71 8.42 -5.00 4.58
C GLU A 71 7.33 -4.96 5.65
N VAL A 72 6.13 -5.43 5.28
CA VAL A 72 4.91 -5.37 6.08
C VAL A 72 4.08 -6.65 5.98
N ASP A 73 3.13 -6.82 6.89
CA ASP A 73 2.25 -8.00 6.96
C ASP A 73 1.11 -7.94 5.94
N LEU A 74 0.72 -6.72 5.56
CA LEU A 74 -0.38 -6.46 4.63
C LEU A 74 -0.04 -5.33 3.67
N VAL A 75 -0.26 -5.58 2.39
CA VAL A 75 -0.30 -4.55 1.35
C VAL A 75 -1.75 -4.39 0.89
N ILE A 76 -2.20 -3.15 0.81
CA ILE A 76 -3.47 -2.79 0.20
C ILE A 76 -3.17 -1.89 -1.00
N VAL A 77 -3.84 -2.14 -2.11
CA VAL A 77 -3.81 -1.29 -3.30
C VAL A 77 -5.23 -0.80 -3.53
N THR A 78 -5.44 0.52 -3.63
CA THR A 78 -6.80 1.08 -3.69
C THR A 78 -7.45 0.96 -5.08
N ALA A 79 -6.66 0.68 -6.10
CA ALA A 79 -7.11 0.42 -7.46
C ALA A 79 -6.14 -0.51 -8.21
N PRO A 80 -6.61 -1.28 -9.20
CA PRO A 80 -5.73 -2.10 -10.03
C PRO A 80 -4.65 -1.26 -10.68
N PRO A 81 -3.35 -1.64 -10.55
CA PRO A 81 -2.29 -0.93 -11.24
C PRO A 81 -2.45 -1.04 -12.75
N LYS A 82 -1.93 -0.04 -13.47
CA LYS A 82 -1.96 0.01 -14.94
C LYS A 82 -0.96 -0.92 -15.61
N ASP A 83 -0.09 -1.56 -14.85
CA ASP A 83 0.91 -2.52 -15.33
C ASP A 83 1.20 -3.53 -14.22
N VAL A 84 1.58 -4.75 -14.64
CA VAL A 84 1.87 -5.86 -13.72
C VAL A 84 3.12 -5.61 -12.88
N GLU A 85 4.10 -4.88 -13.39
CA GLU A 85 5.35 -4.57 -12.67
C GLU A 85 5.06 -3.76 -11.40
N SER A 86 4.17 -2.77 -11.49
CA SER A 86 3.71 -1.99 -10.34
C SER A 86 3.00 -2.87 -9.32
N TYR A 87 2.20 -3.84 -9.75
CA TYR A 87 1.60 -4.82 -8.83
C TYR A 87 2.69 -5.61 -8.10
N ILE A 88 3.62 -6.23 -8.83
CA ILE A 88 4.68 -7.08 -8.30
C ILE A 88 5.56 -6.30 -7.29
N HIS A 89 5.93 -5.06 -7.62
CA HIS A 89 6.72 -4.22 -6.71
C HIS A 89 5.98 -3.89 -5.41
N ARG A 90 4.68 -3.60 -5.49
CA ARG A 90 3.82 -3.30 -4.33
C ARG A 90 3.60 -4.56 -3.49
N SER A 91 3.17 -5.66 -4.10
CA SER A 91 2.91 -6.92 -3.40
C SER A 91 4.18 -7.52 -2.80
N GLY A 92 5.34 -7.29 -3.41
CA GLY A 92 6.65 -7.69 -2.88
C GLY A 92 7.05 -6.97 -1.58
N ARG A 93 6.25 -6.03 -1.07
CA ARG A 93 6.45 -5.46 0.27
C ARG A 93 5.96 -6.38 1.40
N THR A 94 5.37 -7.54 1.11
CA THR A 94 4.92 -8.51 2.11
C THR A 94 5.45 -9.92 1.84
N GLY A 95 5.32 -10.83 2.82
CA GLY A 95 5.70 -12.25 2.69
C GLY A 95 7.13 -12.57 3.12
N ARG A 96 7.45 -12.34 4.40
CA ARG A 96 8.79 -12.56 4.97
C ARG A 96 9.07 -14.02 5.29
N ALA A 97 10.34 -14.44 5.18
CA ALA A 97 10.89 -15.67 5.82
C ALA A 97 10.06 -16.95 5.59
N GLY A 98 9.45 -17.10 4.40
CA GLY A 98 8.59 -18.24 4.06
C GLY A 98 7.13 -18.12 4.52
N ALA A 99 6.76 -17.03 5.21
CA ALA A 99 5.38 -16.72 5.56
C ALA A 99 4.62 -16.14 4.35
N GLN A 100 3.32 -16.46 4.26
CA GLN A 100 2.46 -15.92 3.23
C GLN A 100 2.13 -14.45 3.52
N GLY A 101 2.64 -13.55 2.67
CA GLY A 101 2.25 -12.15 2.67
C GLY A 101 0.85 -11.97 2.10
N LYS A 102 0.10 -10.97 2.59
CA LYS A 102 -1.23 -10.65 2.07
C LYS A 102 -1.18 -9.36 1.25
N CYS A 103 -1.61 -9.43 0.00
CA CYS A 103 -1.84 -8.27 -0.85
C CYS A 103 -3.32 -8.23 -1.23
N ILE A 104 -4.01 -7.14 -0.93
CA ILE A 104 -5.42 -6.91 -1.28
C ILE A 104 -5.47 -5.78 -2.31
N CYS A 105 -6.09 -6.02 -3.45
CA CYS A 105 -6.40 -4.96 -4.41
C CYS A 105 -7.90 -4.67 -4.38
N LEU A 106 -8.24 -3.43 -4.05
CA LEU A 106 -9.58 -2.88 -4.23
C LEU A 106 -9.74 -2.46 -5.69
N TYR A 107 -10.97 -2.49 -6.19
CA TYR A 107 -11.30 -2.04 -7.54
C TYR A 107 -12.77 -1.65 -7.64
N LYS A 108 -13.07 -0.71 -8.54
CA LYS A 108 -14.43 -0.37 -8.95
C LYS A 108 -14.85 -1.24 -10.12
N SER A 109 -16.16 -1.43 -10.33
CA SER A 109 -16.69 -2.21 -11.47
C SER A 109 -16.13 -1.75 -12.82
N THR A 110 -15.86 -0.46 -12.97
CA THR A 110 -15.26 0.15 -14.17
C THR A 110 -13.80 -0.25 -14.41
N GLN A 111 -13.09 -0.73 -13.39
CA GLN A 111 -11.68 -1.12 -13.44
C GLN A 111 -11.48 -2.64 -13.64
N MET A 112 -12.56 -3.39 -13.91
CA MET A 112 -12.52 -4.84 -14.12
C MET A 112 -11.53 -5.26 -15.23
N ARG A 113 -11.38 -4.44 -16.27
CA ARG A 113 -10.45 -4.73 -17.37
C ARG A 113 -8.99 -4.65 -16.92
N ASP A 114 -8.65 -3.65 -16.11
CA ASP A 114 -7.29 -3.49 -15.58
C ASP A 114 -6.97 -4.61 -14.58
N LEU A 115 -7.94 -4.96 -13.72
CA LEU A 115 -7.82 -6.10 -12.81
C LEU A 115 -7.50 -7.40 -13.55
N ARG A 116 -8.29 -7.76 -14.57
CA ARG A 116 -8.08 -8.98 -15.36
C ARG A 116 -6.72 -9.03 -16.03
N ARG A 117 -6.23 -7.89 -16.49
CA ARG A 117 -4.90 -7.82 -17.11
C ARG A 117 -3.81 -8.17 -16.10
N VAL A 118 -3.89 -7.59 -14.89
CA VAL A 118 -2.97 -7.91 -13.80
C VAL A 118 -3.10 -9.38 -13.37
N GLU A 119 -4.32 -9.93 -13.28
CA GLU A 119 -4.57 -11.35 -12.97
C GLU A 119 -3.91 -12.33 -13.95
N ILE A 120 -3.98 -12.03 -15.25
CA ILE A 120 -3.40 -12.90 -16.29
C ILE A 120 -1.87 -12.83 -16.26
N GLU A 121 -1.32 -11.64 -16.04
CA GLU A 121 0.12 -11.40 -16.11
C GLU A 121 0.86 -11.76 -14.81
N ALA A 122 0.19 -11.70 -13.65
CA ALA A 122 0.79 -12.04 -12.35
C ALA A 122 0.32 -13.40 -11.85
N VAL A 123 1.28 -14.33 -11.73
CA VAL A 123 1.07 -15.69 -11.20
C VAL A 123 0.88 -15.61 -9.66
N ASN A 124 -0.16 -16.26 -9.12
CA ASN A 124 -0.51 -16.37 -7.68
C ASN A 124 -1.03 -15.10 -6.99
N ILE A 125 -2.22 -14.60 -7.36
CA ILE A 125 -2.91 -13.52 -6.62
C ILE A 125 -4.21 -14.00 -6.00
N ASN A 126 -4.42 -13.72 -4.71
CA ASN A 126 -5.72 -13.76 -4.05
C ASN A 126 -6.29 -12.34 -3.96
N PHE A 127 -7.22 -12.00 -4.86
CA PHE A 127 -7.97 -10.75 -4.78
C PHE A 127 -9.09 -10.90 -3.75
N LEU A 128 -9.01 -10.15 -2.64
CA LEU A 128 -10.12 -10.04 -1.69
C LEU A 128 -11.00 -8.84 -2.07
N VAL A 129 -12.26 -9.13 -2.37
CA VAL A 129 -13.24 -8.17 -2.92
C VAL A 129 -13.98 -7.46 -1.78
N HIS A 130 -14.10 -6.13 -1.85
CA HIS A 130 -15.18 -5.41 -1.20
C HIS A 130 -15.71 -4.33 -2.14
N ILE A 131 -16.96 -4.50 -2.57
CA ILE A 131 -17.73 -3.56 -3.38
C ILE A 131 -18.46 -2.63 -2.39
N PHE A 132 -18.39 -1.32 -2.60
CA PHE A 132 -19.38 -0.37 -2.09
C PHE A 132 -20.26 0.07 -3.26
#